data_AF-A0ABD0ZTP5-F1
#
_entry.id   AF-A0ABD0ZTP5-F1
#
_cell.length_a   1.000
_cell.length_b   1.000
_cell.length_c   1.000
_cell.angle_alpha   90.00
_cell.angle_beta   90.00
_cell.angle_gamma   90.00
#
_symmetry.space_group_name_H-M   'P 1'
#
loop_
_entity.id
_entity.type
_entity.pdbx_description
1 polymer ?
#
loop_
_entity_poly.entity_id
_entity_poly.type
_entity_poly.pdbx_seq_one_letter_code
_entity_poly.pdbx_strand_id
1 'polypeptide(L)'
;MLIDGKMDDLSRMYRLYNPIQQGLEPVADVFKQHVIAEGNALIKQTDDAASNQAASTGELVLIRKVIELHDKYMVYMTECFQNHTLFHKSLTEAFEVFCNKTLAGNSTAELLATICDNILKKGESEKLNDEAIEGTLENVVKLLSYISDKDLFAEF
;
A
#
# COMPACT_ATOMS: atom_id res chain seq x y z
N MET A 1 15.42 -14.20 0.71
CA MET A 1 14.69 -14.07 2.01
C MET A 1 13.41 -13.26 1.84
N LEU A 2 13.47 -11.94 1.62
CA LEU A 2 12.27 -11.12 1.36
C LEU A 2 11.59 -11.49 0.01
N ILE A 3 12.40 -11.77 -1.01
CA ILE A 3 11.93 -12.12 -2.36
C ILE A 3 11.33 -13.55 -2.44
N ASP A 4 11.73 -14.47 -1.55
CA ASP A 4 11.36 -15.89 -1.61
C ASP A 4 10.26 -16.28 -0.61
N GLY A 5 9.66 -15.31 0.09
CA GLY A 5 8.64 -15.58 1.12
C GLY A 5 9.14 -16.40 2.32
N LYS A 6 10.45 -16.40 2.58
CA LYS A 6 11.07 -17.17 3.68
C LYS A 6 10.92 -16.43 5.01
N MET A 7 9.69 -16.39 5.51
CA MET A 7 9.32 -15.70 6.76
C MET A 7 10.10 -16.24 7.98
N ASP A 8 10.34 -17.56 8.05
CA ASP A 8 11.12 -18.17 9.13
C ASP A 8 12.56 -17.66 9.19
N ASP A 9 13.17 -17.46 8.03
CA ASP A 9 14.54 -16.96 7.92
C ASP A 9 14.61 -15.48 8.29
N LEU A 10 13.60 -14.70 7.89
CA LEU A 10 13.47 -13.30 8.26
C LEU A 10 13.27 -13.13 9.77
N SER A 11 12.43 -13.96 10.38
CA SER A 11 12.22 -14.01 11.84
C SER A 11 13.48 -14.42 12.61
N ARG A 12 14.27 -15.37 12.07
CA ARG A 12 15.58 -15.74 12.63
C ARG A 12 16.56 -14.57 12.58
N MET A 13 16.63 -13.88 11.45
CA MET A 13 17.51 -12.73 11.28
C MET A 13 17.10 -11.59 12.21
N TYR A 14 15.81 -11.25 12.31
CA TYR A 14 15.32 -10.27 13.29
C TYR A 14 15.79 -10.61 14.71
N ARG A 15 15.59 -11.85 15.17
CA ARG A 15 16.00 -12.28 16.52
C ARG A 15 17.51 -12.18 16.76
N LEU A 16 18.34 -12.37 15.72
CA LEU A 16 19.79 -12.28 15.81
C LEU A 16 20.28 -10.83 15.94
N TYR A 17 19.66 -9.90 15.21
CA TYR A 17 20.09 -8.50 15.16
C TYR A 17 19.43 -7.60 16.21
N ASN A 18 18.23 -7.95 16.70
CA ASN A 18 17.51 -7.20 17.73
C ASN A 18 18.32 -6.91 19.02
N PRO A 19 19.12 -7.83 19.59
CA PRO A 19 19.90 -7.53 20.80
C PRO A 19 21.12 -6.64 20.55
N ILE A 20 21.50 -6.39 19.30
CA ILE A 20 22.66 -5.57 18.94
C ILE A 20 22.21 -4.10 18.87
N GLN A 21 22.92 -3.20 19.55
CA GLN A 21 22.64 -1.77 19.46
C GLN A 21 22.68 -1.32 17.99
N GLN A 22 21.57 -0.74 17.51
CA GLN A 22 21.38 -0.34 16.11
C GLN A 22 21.48 -1.49 15.08
N GLY A 23 21.48 -2.76 15.52
CA GLY A 23 21.60 -3.92 14.63
C GLY A 23 20.44 -4.08 13.65
N LEU A 24 19.26 -3.56 13.98
CA LEU A 24 18.08 -3.60 13.13
C LEU A 24 18.03 -2.47 12.09
N GLU A 25 18.83 -1.41 12.21
CA GLU A 25 18.76 -0.27 11.28
C GLU A 25 19.07 -0.66 9.82
N PRO A 26 20.15 -1.41 9.52
CA PRO A 26 20.42 -1.84 8.15
C PRO A 26 19.34 -2.79 7.62
N VAL A 27 18.75 -3.60 8.51
CA VAL A 27 17.70 -4.55 8.17
C VAL A 27 16.42 -3.82 7.78
N ALA A 28 16.05 -2.82 8.57
CA ALA A 28 14.87 -1.99 8.35
C ALA A 28 15.02 -1.16 7.07
N ASP A 29 16.22 -0.65 6.76
CA ASP A 29 16.49 0.04 5.51
C ASP A 29 16.36 -0.89 4.29
N VAL A 30 16.97 -2.09 4.33
CA VAL A 30 16.81 -3.07 3.24
C VAL A 30 15.36 -3.48 3.06
N PHE A 31 14.61 -3.67 4.17
CA PHE A 31 13.18 -3.92 4.13
C PHE A 31 12.43 -2.77 3.44
N LYS A 32 12.67 -1.52 3.84
CA LYS A 32 12.08 -0.33 3.23
C LYS A 32 12.35 -0.26 1.73
N GLN A 33 13.60 -0.40 1.31
CA GLN A 33 13.97 -0.35 -0.12
C GLN A 33 13.27 -1.45 -0.92
N HIS A 34 13.12 -2.64 -0.35
CA HIS A 34 12.41 -3.73 -1.00
C HIS A 34 10.91 -3.43 -1.17
N VAL A 35 10.24 -2.91 -0.14
CA VAL A 35 8.82 -2.51 -0.25
C VAL A 35 8.64 -1.39 -1.28
N ILE A 36 9.53 -0.40 -1.29
CA ILE A 36 9.53 0.68 -2.29
C ILE A 36 9.67 0.10 -3.71
N ALA A 37 10.57 -0.86 -3.91
CA ALA A 37 10.78 -1.49 -5.21
C ALA A 37 9.54 -2.27 -5.68
N GLU A 38 8.89 -3.05 -4.80
CA GLU A 38 7.64 -3.74 -5.13
C GLU A 38 6.51 -2.74 -5.44
N GLY A 39 6.33 -1.71 -4.61
CA GLY A 39 5.31 -0.68 -4.83
C GLY A 39 5.49 0.07 -6.16
N ASN A 40 6.72 0.48 -6.48
CA ASN A 40 7.01 1.12 -7.76
C ASN A 40 6.77 0.20 -8.97
N ALA A 41 7.05 -1.10 -8.82
CA ALA A 41 6.77 -2.07 -9.89
C ALA A 41 5.26 -2.23 -10.14
N LEU A 42 4.43 -2.19 -9.09
CA LEU A 42 2.97 -2.20 -9.22
C LEU A 42 2.45 -0.97 -9.97
N ILE A 43 2.93 0.22 -9.59
CA ILE A 43 2.56 1.48 -10.25
C ILE A 43 2.89 1.42 -11.74
N LYS A 44 4.13 1.04 -12.07
CA LYS A 44 4.59 0.96 -13.46
C LYS A 44 3.77 -0.04 -14.29
N GLN A 45 3.44 -1.20 -13.72
CA GLN A 45 2.63 -2.20 -14.43
C GLN A 45 1.22 -1.68 -14.76
N THR A 46 0.64 -0.85 -13.89
CA THR A 46 -0.67 -0.24 -14.15
C THR A 46 -0.57 0.85 -15.21
N ASP A 47 0.44 1.70 -15.17
CA ASP A 47 0.67 2.74 -16.19
C ASP A 47 0.82 2.11 -17.59
N ASP A 48 1.58 1.01 -17.70
CA ASP A 48 1.78 0.28 -18.95
C ASP A 48 0.46 -0.39 -19.46
N ALA A 49 -0.44 -0.75 -18.55
CA ALA A 49 -1.73 -1.39 -18.86
C ALA A 49 -2.85 -0.39 -19.19
N ALA A 50 -2.77 0.84 -18.68
CA ALA A 50 -3.76 1.91 -18.89
C ALA A 50 -3.86 2.37 -20.36
N SER A 51 -2.90 2.02 -21.21
CA SER A 51 -2.97 2.29 -22.66
C SER A 51 -4.08 1.52 -23.40
N ASN A 52 -4.76 0.54 -22.75
CA ASN A 52 -5.69 -0.38 -23.43
C ASN A 52 -7.05 -0.61 -22.72
N GLN A 53 -7.35 0.02 -21.57
CA GLN A 53 -8.61 -0.17 -20.83
C GLN A 53 -9.25 1.15 -20.40
N ALA A 54 -10.56 1.13 -20.13
CA ALA A 54 -11.25 2.28 -19.54
C ALA A 54 -10.58 2.67 -18.20
N ALA A 55 -10.13 3.92 -18.11
CA ALA A 55 -9.26 4.44 -17.03
C ALA A 55 -9.71 4.03 -15.61
N SER A 56 -11.02 4.08 -15.35
CA SER A 56 -11.61 3.77 -14.04
C SER A 56 -11.45 2.32 -13.55
N THR A 57 -11.24 1.36 -14.45
CA THR A 57 -11.04 -0.05 -14.05
C THR A 57 -9.59 -0.33 -13.67
N GLY A 58 -8.63 0.30 -14.36
CA GLY A 58 -7.20 0.16 -14.05
C GLY A 58 -6.84 0.74 -12.69
N GLU A 59 -7.43 1.89 -12.34
CA GLU A 59 -7.21 2.60 -11.07
C GLU A 59 -7.67 1.76 -9.86
N LEU A 60 -8.88 1.18 -9.94
CA LEU A 60 -9.39 0.26 -8.91
C LEU A 60 -8.50 -0.97 -8.72
N VAL A 61 -7.98 -1.53 -9.82
CA VAL A 61 -7.06 -2.67 -9.77
C VAL A 61 -5.74 -2.28 -9.09
N LEU A 62 -5.20 -1.09 -9.38
CA LEU A 62 -3.99 -0.60 -8.73
C LEU A 62 -4.19 -0.43 -7.22
N ILE A 63 -5.25 0.27 -6.80
CA ILE A 63 -5.56 0.46 -5.38
C ILE A 63 -5.69 -0.88 -4.66
N ARG A 64 -6.42 -1.83 -5.24
CA ARG A 64 -6.53 -3.18 -4.68
C ARG A 64 -5.17 -3.86 -4.52
N LYS A 65 -4.31 -3.80 -5.54
CA LYS A 65 -2.95 -4.38 -5.46
C LYS A 65 -2.08 -3.71 -4.40
N VAL A 66 -2.21 -2.39 -4.20
CA VAL A 66 -1.49 -1.67 -3.15
C VAL A 66 -1.97 -2.09 -1.76
N ILE A 67 -3.27 -2.30 -1.57
CA ILE A 67 -3.83 -2.86 -0.33
C ILE A 67 -3.34 -4.28 -0.08
N GLU A 68 -3.35 -5.14 -1.10
CA GLU A 68 -2.82 -6.51 -0.98
C GLU A 68 -1.33 -6.50 -0.58
N LEU A 69 -0.54 -5.55 -1.11
CA LEU A 69 0.84 -5.34 -0.72
C LEU A 69 0.98 -4.87 0.75
N HIS A 70 0.10 -3.96 1.18
CA HIS A 70 0.05 -3.48 2.57
C HIS A 70 -0.23 -4.63 3.52
N ASP A 71 -1.30 -5.40 3.27
CA ASP A 71 -1.72 -6.49 4.13
C ASP A 71 -0.67 -7.61 4.17
N LYS A 72 -0.02 -7.90 3.03
CA LYS A 72 1.16 -8.78 2.96
C LYS A 72 2.23 -8.32 3.96
N TYR A 73 2.65 -7.05 3.95
CA TYR A 73 3.71 -6.61 4.85
C TYR A 73 3.26 -6.42 6.30
N MET A 74 1.97 -6.19 6.57
CA MET A 74 1.44 -6.22 7.93
C MET A 74 1.57 -7.61 8.56
N VAL A 75 1.37 -8.69 7.79
CA VAL A 75 1.67 -10.06 8.25
C VAL A 75 3.17 -10.22 8.57
N TYR A 76 4.06 -9.56 7.82
CA TYR A 76 5.49 -9.61 8.15
C TYR A 76 5.79 -8.84 9.44
N MET A 77 5.09 -7.74 9.71
CA MET A 77 5.22 -7.00 10.96
C MET A 77 4.91 -7.90 12.16
N THR A 78 3.80 -8.64 12.10
CA THR A 78 3.36 -9.51 13.20
C THR A 78 4.24 -10.76 13.33
N GLU A 79 4.42 -11.50 12.23
CA GLU A 79 5.01 -12.84 12.26
C GLU A 79 6.55 -12.84 12.25
N CYS A 80 7.17 -11.83 11.64
CA CYS A 80 8.63 -11.78 11.48
C CYS A 80 9.31 -10.78 12.41
N PHE A 81 8.70 -9.61 12.60
CA PHE A 81 9.32 -8.47 13.28
C PHE A 81 8.73 -8.16 14.65
N GLN A 82 7.81 -8.99 15.17
CA GLN A 82 7.22 -8.84 16.50
C GLN A 82 6.64 -7.43 16.75
N ASN A 83 6.04 -6.82 15.73
CA ASN A 83 5.51 -5.45 15.73
C ASN A 83 6.55 -4.38 16.17
N HIS A 84 7.82 -4.60 15.86
CA HIS A 84 8.87 -3.66 16.23
C HIS A 84 8.68 -2.31 15.50
N THR A 85 8.65 -1.22 16.28
CA THR A 85 8.28 0.13 15.82
C THR A 85 9.13 0.65 14.66
N LEU A 86 10.43 0.32 14.64
CA LEU A 86 11.33 0.67 13.53
C LEU A 86 10.85 0.12 12.16
N PHE A 87 10.30 -1.10 12.14
CA PHE A 87 9.80 -1.71 10.90
C PHE A 87 8.45 -1.13 10.49
N HIS A 88 7.57 -0.81 11.46
CA HIS A 88 6.35 -0.04 11.18
C HIS A 88 6.69 1.32 10.56
N LYS A 89 7.63 2.07 11.16
CA LYS A 89 8.11 3.34 10.60
C LYS A 89 8.66 3.16 9.18
N SER A 90 9.48 2.13 8.97
CA SER A 90 10.06 1.83 7.66
C SER A 90 9.01 1.46 6.61
N LEU A 91 7.95 0.76 7.01
CA LEU A 91 6.81 0.44 6.16
C LEU A 91 6.03 1.71 5.79
N THR A 92 5.73 2.57 6.77
CA THR A 92 5.07 3.86 6.54
C THR A 92 5.87 4.72 5.56
N GLU A 93 7.17 4.92 5.81
CA GLU A 93 8.05 5.67 4.90
C GLU A 93 8.10 5.05 3.49
N ALA A 94 8.08 3.71 3.37
CA ALA A 94 8.06 3.05 2.08
C ALA A 94 6.78 3.37 1.29
N PHE A 95 5.61 3.25 1.93
CA PHE A 95 4.33 3.55 1.32
C PHE A 95 4.21 5.02 0.94
N GLU A 96 4.64 5.93 1.80
CA GLU A 96 4.68 7.37 1.47
C GLU A 96 5.50 7.65 0.21
N VAL A 97 6.64 6.97 0.00
CA VAL A 97 7.49 7.21 -1.17
C VAL A 97 6.80 6.90 -2.49
N PHE A 98 6.02 5.82 -2.59
CA PHE A 98 5.40 5.43 -3.86
C PHE A 98 3.93 5.87 -3.98
N CYS A 99 3.18 5.95 -2.87
CA CYS A 99 1.80 6.46 -2.88
C CYS A 99 1.73 7.97 -3.18
N ASN A 100 2.79 8.75 -2.94
CA ASN A 100 2.79 10.19 -3.27
C ASN A 100 3.39 10.51 -4.64
N LYS A 101 3.63 9.49 -5.48
CA LYS A 101 3.96 9.70 -6.90
C LYS A 101 2.68 9.89 -7.68
N THR A 102 2.74 10.64 -8.78
CA THR A 102 1.62 10.73 -9.72
C THR A 102 1.39 9.36 -10.36
N LEU A 103 0.17 8.86 -10.28
CA LEU A 103 -0.27 7.57 -10.81
C LEU A 103 -1.12 7.85 -12.06
N ALA A 104 -0.73 7.35 -13.23
CA ALA A 104 -1.41 7.65 -14.49
C ALA A 104 -1.67 9.16 -14.77
N GLY A 105 -0.82 10.05 -14.23
CA GLY A 105 -0.95 11.50 -14.36
C GLY A 105 -1.82 12.18 -13.30
N ASN A 106 -2.54 11.43 -12.48
CA ASN A 106 -3.37 11.93 -11.38
C ASN A 106 -2.63 11.82 -10.04
N SER A 107 -3.03 12.64 -9.07
CA SER A 107 -2.59 12.43 -7.70
C SER A 107 -3.30 11.21 -7.10
N THR A 108 -2.67 10.53 -6.14
CA THR A 108 -3.34 9.41 -5.45
C THR A 108 -4.56 9.89 -4.67
N ALA A 109 -4.58 11.14 -4.17
CA ALA A 109 -5.76 11.73 -3.53
C ALA A 109 -6.94 11.83 -4.51
N GLU A 110 -6.71 12.34 -5.71
CA GLU A 110 -7.71 12.45 -6.79
C GLU A 110 -8.24 11.08 -7.24
N LEU A 111 -7.35 10.07 -7.36
CA LEU A 111 -7.74 8.70 -7.68
C LEU A 111 -8.64 8.10 -6.60
N LEU A 112 -8.28 8.26 -5.33
CA LEU A 112 -9.08 7.77 -4.22
C LEU A 112 -10.45 8.47 -4.18
N ALA A 113 -10.49 9.79 -4.41
CA ALA A 113 -11.73 10.55 -4.43
C ALA A 113 -12.66 10.05 -5.55
N THR A 114 -12.11 9.89 -6.75
CA THR A 114 -12.82 9.34 -7.93
C THR A 114 -13.37 7.94 -7.66
N ILE A 115 -12.62 7.08 -6.95
CA ILE A 115 -13.05 5.74 -6.58
C ILE A 115 -14.22 5.79 -5.60
N CYS A 116 -14.13 6.62 -4.56
CA CYS A 116 -15.24 6.83 -3.61
C CYS A 116 -16.51 7.29 -4.33
N ASP A 117 -16.37 8.29 -5.20
CA ASP A 117 -17.46 8.86 -5.98
C ASP A 117 -18.16 7.81 -6.86
N ASN A 118 -17.36 7.00 -7.56
CA ASN A 118 -17.87 5.95 -8.43
C ASN A 118 -18.58 4.84 -7.65
N ILE A 119 -18.07 4.47 -6.48
CA ILE A 119 -18.66 3.43 -5.63
C ILE A 119 -19.98 3.92 -5.03
N LEU A 120 -20.05 5.17 -4.55
CA LEU A 120 -21.28 5.73 -4.02
C LEU A 120 -22.37 5.83 -5.10
N LYS A 121 -22.01 6.33 -6.30
CA LYS A 121 -22.95 6.42 -7.45
C LYS A 121 -23.42 5.04 -7.93
N LYS A 122 -22.55 4.02 -7.93
CA LYS A 122 -22.93 2.64 -8.28
C LYS A 122 -23.74 1.96 -7.19
N GLY A 123 -23.45 2.23 -5.91
CA GLY A 123 -24.22 1.73 -4.78
C GLY A 123 -25.68 2.17 -4.86
N GLU A 124 -25.92 3.44 -5.22
CA GLU A 124 -27.26 4.00 -5.42
C GLU A 124 -28.02 3.40 -6.62
N SER A 125 -27.32 3.00 -7.68
CA SER A 125 -27.93 2.57 -8.95
C SER A 125 -28.03 1.06 -9.14
N GLU A 126 -27.07 0.27 -8.64
CA GLU A 126 -26.94 -1.17 -8.92
C GLU A 126 -27.24 -2.08 -7.71
N LYS A 127 -27.65 -1.53 -6.55
CA LYS A 127 -27.84 -2.27 -5.28
C LYS A 127 -26.63 -3.16 -4.96
N LEU A 128 -25.44 -2.58 -4.94
CA LEU A 128 -24.26 -3.25 -4.41
C LEU A 128 -24.50 -3.63 -2.94
N ASN A 129 -23.90 -4.73 -2.48
CA ASN A 129 -23.96 -5.13 -1.07
C ASN A 129 -23.20 -4.09 -0.21
N ASP A 130 -23.84 -3.61 0.86
CA ASP A 130 -23.28 -2.63 1.79
C ASP A 130 -21.89 -3.04 2.31
N GLU A 131 -21.66 -4.33 2.53
CA GLU A 131 -20.38 -4.89 2.98
C GLU A 131 -19.24 -4.66 1.97
N ALA A 132 -19.52 -4.73 0.68
CA ALA A 132 -18.50 -4.51 -0.36
C ALA A 132 -18.15 -3.02 -0.51
N ILE A 133 -19.14 -2.14 -0.29
CA ILE A 133 -18.95 -0.70 -0.23
C ILE A 133 -18.08 -0.35 0.98
N GLU A 134 -18.45 -0.83 2.16
CA GLU A 134 -17.72 -0.60 3.41
C GLU A 134 -16.28 -1.07 3.33
N GLY A 135 -16.05 -2.31 2.86
CA GLY A 135 -14.69 -2.83 2.69
C GLY A 135 -13.82 -2.02 1.72
N THR A 136 -14.42 -1.40 0.70
CA THR A 136 -13.67 -0.53 -0.19
C THR A 136 -13.37 0.83 0.44
N LEU A 137 -14.32 1.41 1.18
CA LEU A 137 -14.10 2.65 1.92
C LEU A 137 -13.03 2.50 3.01
N GLU A 138 -13.00 1.37 3.72
CA GLU A 138 -11.92 1.05 4.67
C GLU A 138 -10.56 1.03 3.99
N ASN A 139 -10.46 0.46 2.79
CA ASN A 139 -9.23 0.45 2.01
C ASN A 139 -8.79 1.86 1.60
N VAL A 140 -9.73 2.73 1.21
CA VAL A 140 -9.43 4.14 0.95
C VAL A 140 -8.87 4.82 2.21
N VAL A 141 -9.49 4.61 3.36
CA VAL A 141 -9.03 5.18 4.64
C VAL A 141 -7.62 4.68 5.00
N LYS A 142 -7.32 3.40 4.79
CA LYS A 142 -5.97 2.86 4.99
C LYS A 142 -4.94 3.58 4.14
N LEU A 143 -5.22 3.81 2.85
CA LEU A 143 -4.27 4.46 1.94
C LEU A 143 -4.11 5.95 2.21
N LEU A 144 -5.17 6.64 2.63
CA LEU A 144 -5.11 8.05 3.05
C LEU A 144 -4.08 8.29 4.16
N SER A 145 -3.79 7.29 5.00
CA SER A 145 -2.77 7.40 6.03
C SER A 145 -1.34 7.58 5.49
N TYR A 146 -1.10 7.24 4.23
CA TYR A 146 0.20 7.32 3.55
C TYR A 146 0.31 8.47 2.54
N ILE A 147 -0.74 9.29 2.39
CA ILE A 147 -0.78 10.40 1.43
C ILE A 147 -0.45 11.71 2.13
N SER A 148 0.52 12.45 1.60
CA SER A 148 0.98 13.73 2.13
C SER A 148 -0.10 14.81 1.99
N ASP A 149 -0.77 14.87 0.84
CA ASP A 149 -1.80 15.86 0.54
C ASP A 149 -3.23 15.35 0.83
N LYS A 150 -3.39 14.53 1.87
CA LYS A 150 -4.69 13.95 2.24
C LYS A 150 -5.78 14.99 2.53
N ASP A 151 -5.40 16.22 2.88
CA ASP A 151 -6.35 17.31 3.12
C ASP A 151 -7.02 17.77 1.81
N LEU A 152 -6.36 17.59 0.66
CA LEU A 152 -6.93 17.85 -0.68
C LEU A 152 -7.97 16.79 -1.08
N PHE A 153 -7.99 15.62 -0.45
CA PHE A 153 -8.93 14.55 -0.77
C PHE A 153 -10.40 15.01 -0.70
N ALA A 154 -10.72 15.89 0.26
CA ALA A 154 -12.08 16.43 0.41
C ALA A 154 -12.42 17.56 -0.58
N GLU A 155 -11.43 18.06 -1.33
CA GLU A 155 -11.60 19.10 -2.35
C GLU A 155 -11.91 18.54 -3.74
N PHE A 156 -11.68 17.24 -3.96
CA PHE A 156 -12.01 16.50 -5.18
C PHE A 156 -13.39 15.82 -5.06
#